data_AF-A0A0G0AQ94-F1
#
_entry.id   AF-A0A0G0AQ94-F1
#
_cell.length_a   1.000
_cell.length_b   1.000
_cell.length_c   1.000
_cell.angle_alpha   90.00
_cell.angle_beta   90.00
_cell.angle_gamma   90.00
#
_symmetry.space_group_name_H-M   'P 1'
#
loop_
_entity.id
_entity.type
_entity.pdbx_description
1 polymer ?
#
loop_
_entity_poly.entity_id
_entity_poly.type
_entity_poly.pdbx_seq_one_letter_code
_entity_poly.pdbx_strand_id
1 'polypeptide(L)'
;MNKKSFTTEEAKIIGEKLGIDWGKFDVEQFRMGMNVELEHGSINPVTNVTNDDPLMTGKIAFAHLNELPDYYTRLEKMEEEGEIAFKS
;
A
#
# COMPACT_ATOMS: atom_id res chain seq x y z
N MET A 1 14.59 7.88 -9.69
CA MET A 1 14.24 8.66 -8.49
C MET A 1 13.40 7.74 -7.63
N ASN A 2 13.75 7.55 -6.36
CA ASN A 2 12.98 6.66 -5.48
C ASN A 2 11.64 7.32 -5.14
N LYS A 3 10.54 6.60 -5.36
CA LYS A 3 9.21 7.06 -4.97
C LYS A 3 9.12 6.99 -3.44
N LYS A 4 8.77 8.11 -2.80
CA LYS A 4 8.69 8.19 -1.32
C LYS A 4 7.29 8.02 -0.76
N SER A 5 6.29 8.45 -1.53
CA SER A 5 4.88 8.32 -1.19
C SER A 5 4.01 8.60 -2.42
N PHE A 6 2.76 8.18 -2.33
CA PHE A 6 1.68 8.46 -3.27
C PHE A 6 0.70 9.48 -2.68
N THR A 7 0.27 10.41 -3.51
CA THR A 7 -0.87 11.28 -3.20
C THR A 7 -2.19 10.53 -3.41
N THR A 8 -3.29 11.06 -2.87
CA THR A 8 -4.63 10.50 -3.09
C THR A 8 -5.00 10.53 -4.58
N GLU A 9 -4.66 11.59 -5.32
CA GLU A 9 -4.87 11.65 -6.77
C GLU A 9 -4.08 10.58 -7.53
N GLU A 10 -2.81 10.35 -7.18
CA GLU A 10 -2.02 9.29 -7.82
C GLU A 10 -2.60 7.91 -7.55
N ALA A 11 -2.99 7.64 -6.30
CA ALA A 11 -3.64 6.39 -5.91
C ALA A 11 -4.97 6.20 -6.66
N LYS A 12 -5.77 7.26 -6.81
CA LYS A 12 -7.02 7.20 -7.56
C LYS A 12 -6.79 6.87 -9.04
N ILE A 13 -5.85 7.55 -9.70
CA ILE A 13 -5.50 7.28 -11.11
C ILE A 13 -5.04 5.84 -11.31
N ILE A 14 -4.25 5.31 -10.38
CA ILE A 14 -3.76 3.93 -10.44
C ILE A 14 -4.88 2.94 -10.17
N GLY A 15 -5.71 3.19 -9.16
CA GLY A 15 -6.86 2.35 -8.83
C GLY A 15 -7.87 2.30 -9.97
N GLU A 16 -8.12 3.41 -10.68
CA GLU A 16 -8.94 3.44 -11.89
C GLU A 16 -8.36 2.55 -12.99
N LYS A 17 -7.02 2.57 -13.21
CA LYS A 17 -6.35 1.67 -14.17
C LYS A 17 -6.43 0.20 -13.77
N LEU A 18 -6.50 -0.09 -12.47
CA LEU A 18 -6.64 -1.45 -11.93
C LEU A 18 -8.11 -1.92 -11.85
N GLY A 19 -9.08 -1.03 -12.13
CA GLY A 19 -10.49 -1.34 -12.05
C GLY A 19 -11.01 -1.50 -10.62
N ILE A 20 -10.43 -0.76 -9.66
CA ILE A 20 -10.90 -0.77 -8.27
C ILE A 20 -12.32 -0.19 -8.19
N ASP A 21 -13.20 -0.93 -7.53
CA ASP A 21 -14.55 -0.46 -7.20
C ASP A 21 -14.52 0.42 -5.94
N TRP A 22 -14.59 1.73 -6.13
CA TRP A 22 -14.64 2.72 -5.05
C TRP A 22 -15.96 2.69 -4.25
N GLY A 23 -16.97 1.94 -4.68
CA GLY A 23 -18.14 1.62 -3.86
C GLY A 23 -17.87 0.51 -2.83
N LYS A 24 -16.83 -0.31 -3.08
CA LYS A 24 -16.40 -1.40 -2.19
C LYS A 24 -15.17 -1.01 -1.35
N PHE A 25 -14.25 -0.25 -1.92
CA PHE A 25 -12.97 0.09 -1.30
C PHE A 25 -12.82 1.59 -1.09
N ASP A 26 -12.16 1.96 0.01
CA ASP A 26 -11.77 3.35 0.28
C ASP A 26 -10.46 3.67 -0.46
N VAL A 27 -10.42 4.85 -1.11
CA VAL A 27 -9.21 5.36 -1.75
C VAL A 27 -8.07 5.58 -0.76
N GLU A 28 -8.38 5.92 0.49
CA GLU A 28 -7.35 6.10 1.52
C GLU A 28 -6.74 4.77 1.96
N GLN A 29 -7.53 3.70 2.08
CA GLN A 29 -6.98 2.34 2.29
C GLN A 29 -6.02 1.95 1.17
N PHE A 30 -6.39 2.23 -0.08
CA PHE A 30 -5.54 1.94 -1.23
C PHE A 30 -4.26 2.79 -1.23
N ARG A 31 -4.36 4.10 -0.97
CA ARG A 31 -3.20 5.00 -0.89
C ARG A 31 -2.26 4.60 0.25
N MET A 32 -2.79 4.27 1.43
CA MET A 32 -2.01 3.75 2.55
C MET A 32 -1.26 2.51 2.13
N GLY A 33 -1.95 1.55 1.52
CA GLY A 33 -1.34 0.33 1.02
C GLY A 33 -0.23 0.58 0.02
N MET A 34 -0.50 1.41 -0.99
CA MET A 34 0.51 1.79 -1.97
C MET A 34 1.78 2.38 -1.34
N ASN A 35 1.68 3.09 -0.21
CA ASN A 35 2.85 3.60 0.50
C ASN A 35 3.61 2.51 1.26
N VAL A 36 2.89 1.59 1.92
CA VAL A 36 3.48 0.42 2.58
C VAL A 36 4.23 -0.44 1.56
N GLU A 37 3.58 -0.74 0.42
CA GLU A 37 4.14 -1.62 -0.61
C GLU A 37 5.34 -1.02 -1.38
N LEU A 38 5.74 0.23 -1.11
CA LEU A 38 7.03 0.75 -1.58
C LEU A 38 8.22 -0.03 -1.00
N GLU A 39 8.03 -0.74 0.12
CA GLU A 39 9.00 -1.69 0.66
C GLU A 39 9.40 -2.79 -0.34
N HIS A 40 8.49 -3.16 -1.24
CA HIS A 40 8.74 -4.10 -2.33
C HIS A 40 9.36 -3.45 -3.58
N GLY A 41 9.75 -2.17 -3.48
CA GLY A 41 10.45 -1.40 -4.49
C GLY A 41 11.92 -1.16 -4.14
N SER A 42 12.43 0.01 -4.49
CA SER A 42 13.83 0.38 -4.32
C SER A 42 14.24 0.60 -2.85
N ILE A 43 13.27 0.68 -1.92
CA ILE A 43 13.50 0.77 -0.48
C ILE A 43 14.26 -0.45 0.04
N ASN A 44 13.89 -1.66 -0.41
CA ASN A 44 14.59 -2.88 -0.06
C ASN A 44 15.09 -3.59 -1.33
N PRO A 45 16.34 -3.35 -1.76
CA PRO A 45 16.90 -3.94 -2.97
C PRO A 45 16.89 -5.48 -3.02
N VAL A 46 16.90 -6.15 -1.86
CA VAL A 46 16.91 -7.62 -1.77
C VAL A 46 15.55 -8.21 -2.14
N THR A 47 14.46 -7.51 -1.80
CA THR A 47 13.08 -7.94 -2.07
C THR A 47 12.39 -7.05 -3.12
N ASN A 48 13.16 -6.30 -3.89
CA ASN A 48 12.64 -5.39 -4.92
C ASN A 48 12.05 -6.19 -6.09
N VAL A 49 10.73 -6.12 -6.23
CA VAL A 49 9.97 -6.77 -7.31
C VAL A 49 9.14 -5.78 -8.13
N THR A 50 8.95 -4.54 -7.65
CA THR A 50 8.17 -3.51 -8.35
C THR A 50 9.04 -2.51 -9.09
N ASN A 51 10.29 -2.33 -8.67
CA ASN A 51 11.17 -1.25 -9.10
C ASN A 51 10.51 0.14 -9.02
N ASP A 52 9.73 0.36 -7.97
CA ASP A 52 8.89 1.56 -7.74
C ASP A 52 7.85 1.81 -8.85
N ASP A 53 7.53 0.83 -9.69
CA ASP A 53 6.48 0.97 -10.70
C ASP A 53 5.11 1.12 -10.02
N PRO A 54 4.41 2.25 -10.22
CA PRO A 54 3.18 2.52 -9.51
C PRO A 54 2.06 1.50 -9.74
N LEU A 55 1.99 0.90 -10.95
CA LEU A 55 0.96 -0.11 -11.24
C LEU A 55 1.28 -1.43 -10.57
N MET A 56 2.56 -1.84 -10.54
CA MET A 56 2.99 -3.05 -9.85
C MET A 56 2.81 -2.91 -8.33
N THR A 57 3.22 -1.79 -7.74
CA THR A 57 2.97 -1.47 -6.33
C THR A 57 1.46 -1.47 -6.01
N GLY A 58 0.66 -0.83 -6.86
CA GLY A 58 -0.80 -0.81 -6.70
C GLY A 58 -1.44 -2.20 -6.78
N LYS A 59 -0.91 -3.13 -7.59
CA LYS A 59 -1.44 -4.51 -7.65
C LYS A 59 -1.26 -5.27 -6.35
N ILE A 60 -0.12 -5.09 -5.67
CA ILE A 60 0.13 -5.72 -4.37
C ILE A 60 -0.87 -5.15 -3.35
N ALA A 61 -0.99 -3.83 -3.30
CA ALA A 61 -1.95 -3.19 -2.40
C ALA A 61 -3.39 -3.62 -2.65
N PHE A 62 -3.78 -3.73 -3.92
CA PHE A 62 -5.12 -4.18 -4.28
C PHE A 62 -5.36 -5.66 -3.97
N ALA A 63 -4.34 -6.52 -4.03
CA ALA A 63 -4.47 -7.92 -3.63
C ALA A 63 -4.89 -8.04 -2.16
N HIS A 64 -4.25 -7.27 -1.26
CA HIS A 64 -4.58 -7.26 0.17
C HIS A 64 -5.97 -6.67 0.46
N LEU A 65 -6.37 -5.60 -0.24
CA LEU A 65 -7.73 -5.08 -0.11
C LEU A 65 -8.79 -6.10 -0.52
N ASN A 66 -8.50 -6.96 -1.52
CA ASN A 66 -9.42 -8.03 -1.89
C ASN A 66 -9.58 -9.12 -0.82
N GLU A 67 -8.59 -9.30 0.07
CA GLU A 67 -8.69 -10.17 1.24
C GLU A 67 -9.51 -9.50 2.35
N LEU A 68 -9.20 -8.24 2.67
CA LEU A 68 -9.86 -7.44 3.69
C LEU A 68 -9.94 -5.96 3.26
N PRO A 69 -11.13 -5.36 3.13
CA PRO A 69 -11.25 -3.96 2.68
C PRO A 69 -10.57 -2.92 3.58
N ASP A 70 -10.33 -3.24 4.85
CA ASP A 70 -9.67 -2.40 5.86
C ASP A 70 -8.27 -2.92 6.25
N TYR A 71 -7.64 -3.72 5.37
CA TYR A 71 -6.36 -4.40 5.62
C TYR A 71 -5.30 -3.46 6.20
N TYR A 72 -5.10 -2.29 5.60
CA TYR A 72 -4.00 -1.41 5.98
C TYR A 72 -4.21 -0.68 7.30
N THR A 73 -5.45 -0.39 7.68
CA THR A 73 -5.73 0.09 9.04
C THR A 73 -5.48 -1.00 10.09
N ARG A 74 -5.76 -2.27 9.77
CA ARG A 74 -5.45 -3.38 10.68
C ARG A 74 -3.95 -3.60 10.80
N LEU A 75 -3.22 -3.50 9.69
CA LEU A 75 -1.76 -3.60 9.65
C LEU A 75 -1.13 -2.51 10.53
N GLU A 76 -1.49 -1.25 10.31
CA GLU A 76 -0.99 -0.11 11.08
C GLU A 76 -1.19 -0.32 12.58
N LYS A 77 -2.40 -0.74 12.99
CA LYS A 77 -2.68 -1.04 14.40
C LYS A 77 -1.80 -2.16 14.96
N MET A 78 -1.59 -3.24 14.21
CA MET A 78 -0.75 -4.36 14.65
C MET A 78 0.72 -3.93 14.79
N GLU A 79 1.21 -3.11 13.87
CA GLU A 79 2.58 -2.58 13.91
C GLU A 79 2.78 -1.63 15.11
N GLU A 80 1.82 -0.74 15.37
CA GLU A 80 1.83 0.13 16.56
C GLU A 80 1.89 -0.69 17.86
N GLU A 81 1.07 -1.74 17.99
CA GLU A 81 1.08 -2.64 19.14
C GLU A 81 2.44 -3.35 19.30
N GLY A 82 3.03 -3.81 18.19
CA GLY A 82 4.36 -4.42 18.16
C GLY A 82 5.47 -3.46 18.57
N GLU A 83 5.44 -2.22 18.08
CA GLU A 83 6.41 -1.19 18.48
C GLU A 83 6.33 -0.85 19.97
N ILE A 84 5.11 -0.77 20.53
CA ILE A 84 4.92 -0.52 21.96
C ILE A 84 5.54 -1.65 22.78
N ALA A 85 5.28 -2.91 22.42
CA ALA A 85 5.81 -4.07 23.11
C ALA A 85 7.36 -4.17 23.06
N PHE A 86 7.99 -3.67 21.99
CA PHE A 86 9.45 -3.65 21.86
C PHE A 86 10.13 -2.50 22.61
N LYS A 87 9.39 -1.42 22.88
CA LYS A 87 9.90 -0.22 23.58
C LYS A 87 9.69 -0.27 25.10
N SER A 88 8.93 -1.25 25.61
CA SER A 88 8.67 -1.50 27.05
C SER A 88 9.66 -2.47 27.67
#